data_AF-A0A5B9QUD5-F1
#
_entry.id   AF-A0A5B9QUD5-F1
#
_cell.length_a   1.000
_cell.length_b   1.000
_cell.length_c   1.000
_cell.angle_alpha   90.00
_cell.angle_beta   90.00
_cell.angle_gamma   90.00
#
_symmetry.space_group_name_H-M   'P 1'
#
loop_
_entity.id
_entity.type
_entity.pdbx_description
1 polymer ?
#
loop_
_entity_poly.entity_id
_entity_poly.type
_entity_poly.pdbx_seq_one_letter_code
_entity_poly.pdbx_strand_id
1 'polypeptide(L)' 'MSVGFIDSVCPPSSCYAAYNSLRGDKTIINEPTMAHAAPAHIHKAFMDYILERVQRPAAVPAP' A
#
# COMPACT_ATOMS: atom_id res chain seq x y z
N MET A 1 0.67 -0.19 0.44
CA MET A 1 -0.22 0.91 0.88
C MET A 1 -1.29 0.33 1.79
N SER A 2 -1.72 1.05 2.81
CA SER A 2 -2.88 0.69 3.65
C SER A 2 -3.98 1.73 3.54
N VAL A 3 -5.23 1.34 3.78
CA VAL A 3 -6.40 2.24 3.79
C VAL A 3 -7.24 1.95 5.02
N GLY A 4 -7.45 2.97 5.84
CA GLY A 4 -8.37 2.94 6.97
C GLY A 4 -9.76 3.39 6.56
N PHE A 5 -10.80 2.57 6.76
CA PHE A 5 -12.14 2.90 6.25
C PHE A 5 -12.84 4.01 7.03
N ILE A 6 -12.36 4.31 8.24
CA ILE A 6 -12.84 5.42 9.06
C ILE A 6 -11.85 6.60 9.07
N ASP A 7 -10.88 6.62 8.16
CA ASP A 7 -9.95 7.75 8.00
C ASP A 7 -10.67 8.97 7.42
N SER A 8 -10.77 10.05 8.21
CA SER A 8 -11.33 11.33 7.80
C SER A 8 -10.30 12.34 7.29
N VAL A 9 -8.99 12.06 7.44
CA VAL A 9 -7.88 12.91 6.99
C VAL A 9 -7.52 12.57 5.54
N CYS A 10 -7.40 11.27 5.24
CA CYS A 10 -7.22 10.75 3.89
C CYS A 10 -8.37 9.77 3.59
N PRO A 11 -9.52 10.26 3.09
CA PRO A 11 -10.69 9.42 2.88
C PRO A 11 -10.38 8.22 1.98
N PRO A 12 -10.98 7.04 2.25
CA PRO A 12 -10.76 5.83 1.47
C PRO A 12 -10.89 6.04 -0.05
N SER A 13 -11.84 6.87 -0.47
CA SER A 13 -12.05 7.21 -1.88
C SER A 13 -10.82 7.85 -2.53
N SER A 14 -10.14 8.77 -1.84
CA SER A 14 -8.90 9.40 -2.33
C SER A 14 -7.76 8.38 -2.41
N CYS A 15 -7.61 7.56 -1.37
CA CYS A 15 -6.63 6.49 -1.33
C CYS A 15 -6.82 5.49 -2.50
N TYR A 16 -8.06 5.04 -2.74
CA TYR A 16 -8.35 4.14 -3.85
C TYR A 16 -8.21 4.81 -5.21
N ALA A 17 -8.55 6.09 -5.36
CA ALA A 17 -8.31 6.82 -6.61
C ALA A 17 -6.81 6.84 -6.98
N ALA A 18 -5.94 7.12 -6.01
CA ALA A 18 -4.50 7.06 -6.19
C ALA A 18 -4.03 5.64 -6.51
N TYR A 19 -4.45 4.64 -5.71
CA TYR A 19 -4.08 3.25 -5.93
C TYR A 19 -4.50 2.74 -7.31
N ASN A 20 -5.72 3.02 -7.74
CA ASN A 20 -6.25 2.59 -9.04
C ASN A 20 -5.48 3.18 -10.23
N SER A 21 -4.90 4.36 -10.06
CA SER A 21 -4.09 5.02 -11.08
C SER A 21 -2.70 4.39 -11.27
N LEU A 22 -2.17 3.67 -10.28
CA LEU A 22 -0.87 3.00 -10.36
C LEU A 22 -0.91 1.79 -11.31
N ARG A 23 0.20 1.52 -12.01
CA ARG A 23 0.40 0.34 -12.87
C ARG A 23 1.44 -0.61 -12.26
N GLY A 24 1.47 -1.86 -12.73
CA GLY A 24 2.41 -2.89 -12.26
C GLY A 24 1.91 -3.67 -11.03
N ASP A 25 2.77 -4.55 -10.49
CA ASP A 25 2.48 -5.34 -9.31
C ASP A 25 2.24 -4.43 -8.09
N LYS A 26 1.01 -4.41 -7.58
CA LYS A 26 0.63 -3.57 -6.44
C LYS A 26 -0.36 -4.30 -5.53
N THR A 27 -0.24 -4.07 -4.23
CA THR A 27 -1.12 -4.61 -3.20
C THR A 27 -1.56 -3.50 -2.25
N ILE A 28 -2.80 -3.58 -1.76
CA ILE A 28 -3.38 -2.66 -0.78
C ILE A 28 -3.90 -3.46 0.43
N ILE A 29 -3.68 -2.94 1.63
CA ILE A 29 -4.17 -3.52 2.88
C ILE A 29 -5.39 -2.72 3.33
N ASN A 30 -6.52 -3.39 3.53
CA ASN A 30 -7.78 -2.77 3.92
C ASN A 30 -8.04 -2.98 5.40
N GLU A 31 -8.25 -1.90 6.13
CA GLU A 31 -8.44 -1.90 7.59
C GLU A 31 -9.77 -1.21 7.94
N PRO A 32 -10.86 -1.98 8.12
CA PRO A 32 -12.20 -1.41 8.32
C PRO A 32 -12.33 -0.51 9.54
N THR A 33 -11.60 -0.80 10.62
CA THR A 33 -11.69 -0.09 11.90
C THR A 33 -10.57 0.93 12.11
N MET A 34 -9.69 1.14 11.12
CA MET A 34 -8.55 2.03 11.24
C MET A 34 -8.90 3.43 10.73
N ALA A 35 -8.54 4.44 11.51
CA ALA A 35 -8.59 5.85 11.10
C ALA A 35 -7.29 6.26 10.40
N HIS A 36 -6.84 7.51 10.57
CA HIS A 36 -5.55 7.96 10.06
C HIS A 36 -4.38 7.42 10.91
N ALA A 37 -4.01 6.15 10.69
CA ALA A 37 -2.96 5.48 11.45
C ALA A 37 -2.22 4.43 10.63
N ALA A 38 -1.03 4.05 11.12
CA ALA A 38 -0.27 2.91 10.63
C ALA A 38 0.14 2.04 11.85
N PRO A 39 -0.69 1.06 12.25
CA PRO A 39 -0.34 0.15 13.33
C PRO A 39 0.86 -0.76 12.98
N ALA A 40 1.40 -1.46 13.98
CA ALA A 40 2.62 -2.25 13.85
C ALA A 40 2.57 -3.28 12.70
N HIS A 41 1.43 -3.92 12.44
CA HIS A 41 1.30 -4.89 11.36
C HIS A 41 1.35 -4.24 9.97
N ILE A 42 0.87 -3.00 9.82
CA ILE A 42 0.99 -2.23 8.59
C ILE A 42 2.45 -1.85 8.34
N HIS A 43 3.15 -1.37 9.37
CA HIS A 43 4.59 -1.08 9.27
C HIS A 43 5.39 -2.33 8.89
N LYS A 44 5.09 -3.47 9.53
CA LYS A 44 5.74 -4.73 9.22
C LYS A 44 5.49 -5.15 7.77
N ALA A 45 4.23 -5.16 7.32
CA ALA A 45 3.89 -5.55 5.96
C ALA A 45 4.55 -4.65 4.90
N PHE A 46 4.67 -3.35 5.18
CA PHE A 46 5.37 -2.42 4.31
C PHE A 46 6.87 -2.75 4.20
N MET A 47 7.54 -3.00 5.33
CA MET A 47 8.96 -3.34 5.34
C MET A 47 9.24 -4.71 4.72
N ASP A 48 8.41 -5.72 5.01
CA ASP A 48 8.51 -7.05 4.40
C ASP A 48 8.43 -6.94 2.87
N TYR A 49 7.47 -6.16 2.36
CA TYR A 49 7.33 -5.93 0.92
C TYR A 49 8.55 -5.25 0.30
N ILE A 50 9.14 -4.26 0.98
CA ILE A 50 10.37 -3.62 0.49
C ILE A 50 11.53 -4.61 0.45
N LEU A 51 11.76 -5.35 1.53
CA LEU A 51 12.88 -6.30 1.62
C LEU A 51 12.78 -7.40 0.56
N GLU A 52 11.58 -7.94 0.33
CA GLU A 52 11.33 -8.91 -0.75
C GLU A 52 11.71 -8.34 -2.12
N ARG A 53 11.32 -7.09 -2.40
CA ARG A 53 11.54 -6.46 -3.71
C ARG A 53 12.97 -5.98 -3.92
N VAL A 54 13.68 -5.56 -2.87
CA VAL A 54 15.09 -5.16 -2.96
C VAL A 54 15.98 -6.37 -3.26
N GLN A 55 15.63 -7.55 -2.76
CA GLN A 55 16.33 -8.80 -3.07
C GLN A 55 15.99 -9.34 -4.47
N ARG A 56 14.87 -8.89 -5.06
CA ARG A 56 14.45 -9.26 -6.41
C ARG A 56 15.15 -8.35 -7.43
N PRO A 57 16.01 -8.86 -8.34
CA PRO A 57 16.58 -8.02 -9.40
C PRO A 57 15.44 -7.37 -10.21
N ALA A 58 15.59 -6.07 -10.49
CA ALA A 58 14.60 -5.31 -11.25
C ALA A 58 14.39 -5.99 -12.61
N ALA A 59 13.14 -6.32 -12.94
CA ALA A 59 12.78 -6.72 -14.29
C ALA A 59 13.10 -5.54 -15.21
N VAL A 60 14.09 -5.70 -16.09
CA VAL A 60 14.36 -4.73 -17.16
C VAL A 60 13.09 -4.69 -18.02
N PRO A 61 12.44 -3.51 -18.18
CA PRO A 61 11.29 -3.41 -19.06
C PRO A 61 11.70 -3.82 -20.47
N ALA A 62 10.92 -4.73 -21.08
CA ALA A 62 11.11 -5.13 -22.48
C ALA A 62 11.00 -3.89 -23.41
N PRO A 63 11.78 -3.86 -24.51
CA PRO A 63 11.85 -2.71 -25.41
C PRO A 63 10.51 -2.36 -26.06
#